data_AF-A0A7S2WBJ4-F1
#
_entry.id   AF-A0A7S2WBJ4-F1
#
_cell.length_a   1.000
_cell.length_b   1.000
_cell.length_c   1.000
_cell.angle_alpha   90.00
_cell.angle_beta   90.00
_cell.angle_gamma   90.00
#
_symmetry.space_group_name_H-M   'P 1'
#
loop_
_entity.id
_entity.type
_entity.pdbx_description
1 polymer ?
#
loop_
_entity_poly.entity_id
_entity_poly.type
_entity_poly.pdbx_seq_one_letter_code
_entity_poly.pdbx_strand_id
1 'polypeptide(L)'
;MLKQKELYFLNWRLRKIINSDLVFGGLVVVLADVPVQFPAVKRNWLWYDKPKNASPYQFGKYLYTMFSASMKLTKNTRIDFIDPGAVRYELFSKRLRDGKNTMDDWKYIRNIGSKDSISSDA
;
A
#
# COMPACT_ATOMS: atom_id res chain seq x y z
N MET A 1 -5.01 0.15 2.78
CA MET A 1 -5.31 -0.93 3.77
C MET A 1 -6.74 -1.50 3.63
N LEU A 2 -7.13 -1.97 2.43
CA LEU A 2 -8.44 -2.62 2.18
C LEU A 2 -8.28 -4.15 2.23
N LYS A 3 -9.25 -4.90 2.78
CA LYS A 3 -9.26 -6.37 2.68
C LYS A 3 -10.19 -6.83 1.57
N GLN A 4 -10.04 -8.08 1.19
CA GLN A 4 -10.81 -8.69 0.10
C GLN A 4 -12.33 -8.61 0.38
N LYS A 5 -12.78 -8.93 1.60
CA LYS A 5 -14.21 -8.88 1.93
C LYS A 5 -14.82 -7.48 1.77
N GLU A 6 -14.08 -6.41 2.05
CA GLU A 6 -14.57 -5.05 1.92
C GLU A 6 -14.77 -4.70 0.44
N LEU A 7 -13.90 -5.17 -0.46
CA LEU A 7 -14.09 -5.01 -1.91
C LEU A 7 -15.34 -5.74 -2.41
N TYR A 8 -15.62 -6.93 -1.88
CA TYR A 8 -16.88 -7.64 -2.15
C TYR A 8 -18.10 -6.84 -1.71
N PHE A 9 -18.11 -6.34 -0.47
CA PHE A 9 -19.25 -5.57 0.03
C PHE A 9 -19.41 -4.23 -0.70
N LEU A 10 -18.32 -3.58 -1.11
CA LEU A 10 -18.34 -2.39 -1.96
C LEU A 10 -19.05 -2.67 -3.28
N ASN A 11 -18.63 -3.72 -4.00
CA ASN A 11 -19.28 -4.16 -5.24
C ASN A 11 -20.77 -4.46 -5.03
N TRP A 12 -21.10 -5.22 -3.98
CA TRP A 12 -22.49 -5.58 -3.67
C TRP A 12 -23.36 -4.35 -3.39
N ARG A 13 -22.86 -3.39 -2.60
CA ARG A 13 -23.58 -2.14 -2.30
C ARG A 13 -23.77 -1.28 -3.55
N LEU A 14 -22.75 -1.12 -4.38
CA LEU A 14 -22.83 -0.31 -5.60
C LEU A 14 -23.83 -0.90 -6.59
N ARG A 15 -23.83 -2.22 -6.80
CA ARG A 15 -24.83 -2.91 -7.62
C ARG A 15 -26.27 -2.66 -7.16
N LYS A 16 -26.49 -2.67 -5.83
CA LYS A 16 -27.82 -2.43 -5.25
C LYS A 16 -28.26 -0.98 -5.36
N ILE A 17 -27.37 -0.02 -5.10
CA ILE A 17 -27.69 1.42 -5.16
C ILE A 17 -27.94 1.85 -6.61
N ILE A 18 -27.14 1.38 -7.56
CA ILE A 18 -27.26 1.72 -8.98
C ILE A 18 -28.38 0.91 -9.66
N ASN A 19 -28.86 -0.15 -9.01
CA ASN A 19 -29.79 -1.13 -9.59
C ASN A 19 -29.24 -1.73 -10.89
N SER A 20 -28.01 -2.22 -10.84
CA SER A 20 -27.29 -2.80 -11.97
C SER A 20 -26.58 -4.09 -11.57
N ASP A 21 -26.57 -5.06 -12.49
CA ASP A 21 -25.85 -6.32 -12.30
C ASP A 21 -24.39 -6.27 -12.74
N LEU A 22 -23.97 -5.15 -13.33
CA LEU A 22 -22.58 -4.93 -13.73
C LEU A 22 -21.66 -4.85 -12.49
N VAL A 23 -20.39 -5.22 -12.68
CA VAL A 23 -19.37 -5.09 -11.64
C VAL A 23 -19.26 -3.62 -11.20
N PHE A 24 -19.27 -3.38 -9.89
CA PHE A 24 -19.37 -2.07 -9.25
C PHE A 24 -20.54 -1.20 -9.74
N GLY A 25 -21.62 -1.84 -10.20
CA GLY A 25 -22.78 -1.16 -10.81
C GLY A 25 -22.44 -0.44 -12.12
N GLY A 26 -21.37 -0.83 -12.80
CA GLY A 26 -20.92 -0.22 -14.06
C GLY A 26 -20.04 1.02 -13.88
N LEU A 27 -19.66 1.36 -12.63
CA LEU A 27 -18.72 2.44 -12.37
C LEU A 27 -17.29 2.06 -12.75
N VAL A 28 -16.56 3.05 -13.26
CA VAL A 28 -15.10 2.94 -13.40
C VAL A 28 -14.48 3.08 -12.01
N VAL A 29 -13.87 2.00 -11.53
CA VAL A 29 -13.17 1.99 -10.23
C VAL A 29 -11.68 2.05 -10.47
N VAL A 30 -11.02 3.01 -9.81
CA VAL A 30 -9.56 3.14 -9.78
C VAL A 30 -9.07 2.89 -8.36
N LEU A 31 -8.22 1.88 -8.19
CA LEU A 31 -7.57 1.61 -6.92
C LEU A 31 -6.19 2.29 -6.91
N ALA A 32 -5.95 3.12 -5.90
CA ALA A 32 -4.65 3.72 -5.64
C ALA A 32 -4.14 3.25 -4.28
N ASP A 33 -2.96 2.64 -4.26
CA ASP A 33 -2.33 2.17 -3.03
C ASP A 33 -0.80 2.23 -3.15
N VAL A 34 -0.12 2.13 -2.00
CA VAL A 34 1.31 1.89 -1.92
C VAL A 34 1.52 0.50 -1.31
N PRO A 35 1.73 -0.55 -2.13
CA PRO A 35 1.73 -1.95 -1.66
C PRO A 35 2.76 -2.25 -0.55
N VAL A 36 3.83 -1.46 -0.50
CA VAL A 36 5.00 -1.62 0.39
C VAL A 36 4.87 -0.89 1.73
N GLN A 37 3.78 -0.17 1.99
CA GLN A 37 3.59 0.51 3.28
C GLN A 37 3.09 -0.43 4.36
N PHE A 38 1.77 -0.63 4.46
CA PHE A 38 1.19 -1.48 5.49
C PHE A 38 0.10 -2.38 4.91
N PRO A 39 0.23 -3.70 5.08
CA PRO A 39 -0.86 -4.60 4.74
C PRO A 39 -2.04 -4.37 5.69
N ALA A 40 -3.23 -4.77 5.25
CA ALA A 40 -4.40 -4.74 6.12
C ALA A 40 -4.20 -5.61 7.37
N VAL A 41 -4.67 -5.10 8.52
CA VAL A 41 -4.51 -5.74 9.84
C VAL A 41 -5.12 -7.15 9.84
N LYS A 42 -4.37 -8.14 10.34
CA LYS A 42 -4.76 -9.57 10.42
C LYS A 42 -4.90 -10.30 9.06
N ARG A 43 -4.00 -10.02 8.09
CA ARG A 43 -3.93 -10.66 6.75
C ARG A 43 -5.16 -10.38 5.86
N ASN A 44 -5.20 -10.96 4.65
CA ASN A 44 -6.29 -10.86 3.66
C ASN A 44 -6.42 -9.49 2.97
N TRP A 45 -5.33 -8.74 2.87
CA TRP A 45 -5.28 -7.59 1.97
C TRP A 45 -5.57 -8.03 0.52
N LEU A 46 -5.85 -7.06 -0.35
CA LEU A 46 -6.36 -7.31 -1.70
C LEU A 46 -5.50 -8.32 -2.49
N TRP A 47 -4.18 -8.11 -2.51
CA TRP A 47 -3.21 -8.96 -3.20
C TRP A 47 -2.72 -10.18 -2.39
N TYR A 48 -3.48 -10.64 -1.39
CA TYR A 48 -3.13 -11.84 -0.64
C TYR A 48 -3.62 -13.11 -1.35
N ASP A 49 -2.71 -14.03 -1.66
CA ASP A 49 -3.02 -15.19 -2.50
C ASP A 49 -3.86 -16.27 -1.82
N LYS A 50 -3.89 -16.32 -0.49
CA LYS A 50 -4.58 -17.37 0.26
C LYS A 50 -5.75 -16.77 1.05
N PRO A 51 -6.85 -16.38 0.39
CA PRO A 51 -7.98 -15.76 1.07
C PRO A 51 -8.54 -16.72 2.12
N LYS A 52 -9.14 -16.19 3.19
CA LYS A 52 -9.91 -17.04 4.12
C LYS A 52 -10.95 -17.85 3.35
N ASN A 53 -11.18 -19.09 3.79
CA ASN A 53 -12.23 -19.98 3.28
C ASN A 53 -13.62 -19.49 3.71
N ALA A 54 -14.00 -18.30 3.25
CA ALA A 54 -15.28 -17.67 3.47
C ALA A 54 -15.65 -16.89 2.20
N SER A 55 -16.91 -17.05 1.75
CA SER A 55 -17.43 -16.51 0.49
C SER A 55 -17.04 -15.03 0.24
N PRO A 56 -17.22 -14.08 1.19
CA PRO A 56 -16.89 -12.67 0.94
C PRO A 56 -15.41 -12.42 0.63
N TYR A 57 -14.49 -13.18 1.24
CA TYR A 57 -13.05 -13.02 0.99
C TYR A 57 -12.66 -13.61 -0.37
N GLN A 58 -13.24 -14.75 -0.75
CA GLN A 58 -12.99 -15.38 -2.05
C GLN A 58 -13.52 -14.52 -3.20
N PHE A 59 -14.76 -14.03 -3.11
CA PHE A 59 -15.31 -13.11 -4.11
C PHE A 59 -14.54 -11.80 -4.17
N GLY A 60 -14.12 -11.28 -3.02
CA GLY A 60 -13.27 -10.10 -2.93
C GLY A 60 -11.95 -10.26 -3.67
N LYS A 61 -11.28 -11.41 -3.50
CA LYS A 61 -10.06 -11.73 -4.25
C LYS A 61 -10.33 -11.78 -5.76
N TYR A 62 -11.40 -12.46 -6.16
CA TYR A 62 -11.78 -12.57 -7.56
C TYR A 62 -12.06 -11.19 -8.20
N LEU A 63 -12.79 -10.31 -7.50
CA LEU A 63 -13.00 -8.92 -7.93
C LEU A 63 -11.68 -8.16 -8.09
N TYR A 64 -10.72 -8.36 -7.18
CA TYR A 64 -9.41 -7.73 -7.31
C TYR A 64 -8.65 -8.20 -8.56
N THR A 65 -8.81 -9.46 -8.97
CA THR A 65 -8.18 -9.97 -10.21
C THR A 65 -8.79 -9.41 -11.50
N MET A 66 -9.96 -8.75 -11.44
CA MET A 66 -10.57 -8.09 -12.60
C MET A 66 -9.90 -6.76 -12.97
N PHE A 67 -9.08 -6.20 -12.10
CA PHE A 67 -8.29 -5.01 -12.42
C PHE A 67 -7.14 -5.42 -13.36
N SER A 68 -7.36 -5.29 -14.67
CA SER A 68 -6.42 -5.70 -15.71
C SER A 68 -5.34 -4.66 -16.02
N ALA A 69 -5.61 -3.39 -15.69
CA ALA A 69 -4.66 -2.30 -15.89
C ALA A 69 -4.00 -1.91 -14.55
N SER A 70 -2.68 -1.73 -14.58
CA SER A 70 -1.93 -1.16 -13.46
C SER A 70 -1.01 -0.05 -13.95
N MET A 71 -0.88 0.99 -13.14
CA MET A 71 0.00 2.13 -13.42
C MET A 71 0.93 2.35 -12.22
N LYS A 72 2.22 2.59 -12.50
CA LYS A 72 3.21 2.90 -11.48
C LYS A 72 3.61 4.36 -11.57
N LEU A 73 3.30 5.13 -10.52
CA LEU A 73 3.81 6.50 -10.39
C LEU A 73 5.30 6.45 -9.99
N THR A 74 6.15 7.13 -10.75
CA THR A 74 7.61 7.09 -10.59
C THR A 74 8.20 8.38 -10.01
N LYS A 75 7.52 9.52 -10.17
CA LYS A 75 7.98 10.82 -9.69
C LYS A 75 7.31 11.17 -8.36
N ASN A 76 8.12 11.48 -7.34
CA ASN A 76 7.66 12.02 -6.07
C ASN A 76 7.76 13.55 -6.10
N THR A 77 6.63 14.24 -6.08
CA THR A 77 6.56 15.71 -6.07
C THR A 77 6.53 16.30 -4.66
N ARG A 78 6.58 15.46 -3.61
CA ARG A 78 6.62 15.91 -2.21
C ARG A 78 8.01 16.36 -1.75
N ILE A 79 9.05 16.03 -2.52
CA ILE A 79 10.44 16.31 -2.18
C ILE A 79 10.79 17.69 -2.71
N ASP A 80 11.29 18.55 -1.83
CA ASP A 80 12.03 19.73 -2.25
C ASP A 80 13.41 19.29 -2.74
N PHE A 81 13.63 19.36 -4.05
CA PHE A 81 14.90 18.96 -4.66
C PHE A 81 16.02 19.98 -4.47
N ILE A 82 15.71 21.17 -3.94
CA ILE A 82 16.69 22.20 -3.60
C ILE A 82 17.30 21.90 -2.22
N ASP A 83 16.56 21.24 -1.32
CA ASP A 83 17.05 20.80 -0.01
C ASP A 83 17.87 19.50 -0.12
N PRO A 84 19.19 19.53 0.14
CA PRO A 84 20.02 18.32 0.14
C PRO A 84 19.57 17.28 1.17
N GLY A 85 18.97 17.71 2.28
CA GLY A 85 18.42 16.83 3.32
C GLY A 85 17.24 16.01 2.80
N ALA A 86 16.27 16.68 2.17
CA ALA A 86 15.13 16.02 1.53
C ALA A 86 15.55 15.06 0.41
N VAL A 87 16.55 15.43 -0.41
CA VAL A 87 17.12 14.54 -1.45
C VAL A 87 17.76 13.29 -0.83
N ARG A 88 18.56 13.47 0.23
CA ARG A 88 19.18 12.35 0.96
C ARG A 88 18.12 11.42 1.57
N TYR A 89 17.08 11.99 2.17
CA TYR A 89 15.96 11.24 2.75
C TYR A 89 15.17 10.44 1.71
N GLU A 90 14.91 11.00 0.53
CA GLU A 90 14.23 10.29 -0.56
C GLU A 90 15.06 9.10 -1.04
N LEU A 91 16.38 9.27 -1.22
CA LEU A 91 17.27 8.18 -1.60
C LEU A 91 17.31 7.07 -0.55
N PHE A 92 17.37 7.45 0.74
CA PHE A 92 17.27 6.50 1.85
C PHE A 92 15.93 5.76 1.85
N SER A 93 14.81 6.48 1.72
CA SER A 93 13.47 5.93 1.73
C SER A 93 13.20 4.99 0.55
N LYS A 94 13.78 5.25 -0.63
CA LYS A 94 13.74 4.33 -1.78
C LYS A 94 14.44 3.01 -1.47
N ARG A 95 15.62 3.03 -0.85
CA ARG A 95 16.32 1.80 -0.42
C ARG A 95 15.50 1.06 0.64
N LEU A 96 15.03 1.78 1.66
CA LEU A 96 14.26 1.19 2.75
C LEU A 96 12.97 0.52 2.26
N ARG A 97 12.30 1.12 1.28
CA ARG A 97 11.09 0.56 0.63
C ARG A 97 11.35 -0.82 0.00
N ASP A 98 12.55 -1.05 -0.51
CA ASP A 98 12.95 -2.33 -1.10
C ASP A 98 13.57 -3.28 -0.05
N GLY A 99 13.47 -2.96 1.24
CA GLY A 99 14.09 -3.72 2.33
C GLY A 99 15.62 -3.61 2.37
N LYS A 100 16.20 -2.60 1.72
CA LYS A 100 17.65 -2.38 1.66
C LYS A 100 18.08 -1.26 2.61
N ASN A 101 19.24 -1.44 3.23
CA ASN A 101 19.86 -0.44 4.09
C ASN A 101 21.40 -0.53 3.93
N THR A 102 22.09 0.58 4.14
CA THR A 102 23.56 0.65 4.17
C THR A 102 24.03 1.10 5.55
N MET A 103 25.30 0.84 5.89
CA MET A 103 25.88 1.33 7.14
C MET A 103 25.77 2.86 7.28
N ASP A 104 25.84 3.61 6.17
CA ASP A 104 25.66 5.06 6.17
C ASP A 104 24.21 5.48 6.44
N ASP A 105 23.24 4.70 5.98
CA ASP A 105 21.82 4.92 6.29
C ASP A 105 21.56 4.72 7.79
N TRP A 106 22.15 3.68 8.38
CA TRP A 106 22.09 3.44 9.82
C TRP A 106 22.70 4.59 10.62
N LYS A 107 23.94 4.99 10.29
CA LYS A 107 24.62 6.12 10.95
C LYS A 107 23.82 7.41 10.81
N TYR A 108 23.28 7.68 9.63
CA TYR A 108 22.43 8.84 9.38
C TYR A 108 21.22 8.86 10.32
N ILE A 109 20.44 7.76 10.35
CA ILE A 109 19.25 7.65 11.20
C ILE A 109 19.60 7.70 12.69
N ARG A 110 20.69 7.06 13.12
CA ARG A 110 21.19 7.15 14.49
C ARG A 110 21.49 8.60 14.90
N ASN A 111 22.10 9.37 14.00
CA ASN A 111 22.54 10.73 14.30
C ASN A 111 21.39 11.76 14.28
N ILE A 112 20.34 11.53 13.48
CA ILE A 112 19.17 12.43 13.42
C ILE A 112 17.99 11.96 14.27
N GLY A 113 17.98 10.68 14.66
CA GLY A 113 16.98 10.09 15.53
C GLY A 113 17.11 10.64 16.95
N SER A 114 15.99 10.66 17.69
CA SER A 114 16.03 11.08 19.09
C SER A 114 16.99 10.19 19.88
N LYS A 115 17.86 10.82 20.69
CA LYS A 115 18.75 10.14 21.65
C LYS A 115 17.97 9.21 22.60
N ASP A 116 16.67 9.48 22.79
CA ASP A 116 15.79 8.72 23.68
C ASP A 116 15.14 7.50 22.99
N SER A 117 15.22 7.39 21.66
CA SER A 117 14.55 6.33 20.88
C SER A 117 15.49 5.21 20.41
N ILE A 118 16.80 5.46 20.42
CA ILE A 118 17.83 4.48 20.03
C ILE A 118 18.89 4.52 21.15
N SER A 119 18.80 3.60 22.11
CA SER A 119 19.83 3.50 23.16
C SER A 119 21.20 3.25 22.51
N SER A 120 22.23 3.86 23.07
CA SER A 120 23.63 3.77 22.61
C SER A 120 24.24 2.38 22.73
N ASP A 121 23.51 1.41 23.26
CA ASP A 121 24.05 0.16 23.80
C ASP A 121 23.61 -1.04 22.96
N ALA A 122 23.94 -1.00 21.66
CA ALA A 122 23.86 -2.14 20.74
C ALA A 122 25.15 -2.28 19.93
#